data_AF-A0A1I3TA96-F1
#
_entry.id   AF-A0A1I3TA96-F1
#
_cell.length_a   1.000
_cell.length_b   1.000
_cell.length_c   1.000
_cell.angle_alpha   90.00
_cell.angle_beta   90.00
_cell.angle_gamma   90.00
#
_symmetry.space_group_name_H-M   'P 1'
#
loop_
_entity.id
_entity.type
_entity.pdbx_description
1 polymer ?
#
loop_
_entity_poly.entity_id
_entity_poly.type
_entity_poly.pdbx_seq_one_letter_code
_entity_poly.pdbx_strand_id
1 'polypeptide(L)'
;MKTENIDINEKHFLASFRYNKSKPEDFGLKKVDGTEHFVDKKGNLWMNEILWDSGWGNEYGFIKLPEPNFDQLWILLTKSNVEVNLLGSAELLTRYPNELKTKLQELFNRNEKIDRNLTKRLAHLELVNHITNHSGVKGKRPEDVDADYREWKKLKDDFDRLKTENIIKRIKKLLPTPYIKNC
;
A
#
# COMPACT_ATOMS: atom_id res chain seq x y z
N MET A 1 -20.16 -0.84 -10.52
CA MET A 1 -19.51 0.33 -11.13
C MET A 1 -18.38 -0.17 -12.01
N LYS A 2 -18.22 0.34 -13.24
CA LYS A 2 -17.05 0.00 -14.07
C LYS A 2 -15.84 0.66 -13.41
N THR A 3 -14.89 -0.14 -12.95
CA THR A 3 -13.62 0.36 -12.42
C THR A 3 -12.93 1.11 -13.56
N GLU A 4 -12.86 2.45 -13.48
CA GLU A 4 -12.08 3.22 -14.43
C GLU A 4 -10.63 2.73 -14.36
N ASN A 5 -10.08 2.40 -15.52
CA ASN A 5 -8.77 1.77 -15.64
C ASN A 5 -7.70 2.81 -15.24
N ILE A 6 -7.08 2.65 -14.08
CA ILE A 6 -6.03 3.55 -13.61
C ILE A 6 -4.71 3.25 -14.34
N ASP A 7 -4.03 4.28 -14.86
CA ASP A 7 -2.72 4.11 -15.48
C ASP A 7 -1.65 3.86 -14.41
N ILE A 8 -1.19 2.62 -14.31
CA ILE A 8 -0.17 2.22 -13.33
C ILE A 8 1.22 2.80 -13.59
N ASN A 9 1.47 3.38 -14.76
CA ASN A 9 2.76 3.96 -15.12
C ASN A 9 2.81 5.48 -14.91
N GLU A 10 1.66 6.13 -14.73
CA GLU A 10 1.60 7.54 -14.37
C GLU A 10 1.74 7.73 -12.85
N LYS A 11 2.29 8.86 -12.41
CA LYS A 11 2.27 9.25 -11.00
C LYS A 11 0.86 9.67 -10.60
N HIS A 12 0.33 9.03 -9.57
CA HIS A 12 -0.91 9.42 -8.89
C HIS A 12 -0.65 10.10 -7.54
N PHE A 13 0.61 10.07 -7.09
CA PHE A 13 1.07 10.66 -5.85
C PHE A 13 2.36 11.44 -6.07
N LEU A 14 2.56 12.48 -5.27
CA LEU A 14 3.79 13.25 -5.20
C LEU A 14 4.14 13.46 -3.73
N ALA A 15 5.37 13.11 -3.35
CA ALA A 15 5.94 13.43 -2.04
C ALA A 15 7.46 13.38 -2.14
N SER A 16 8.14 13.94 -1.13
CA SER A 16 9.60 13.88 -1.06
C SER A 16 10.04 12.51 -0.54
N PHE A 17 11.27 12.12 -0.88
CA PHE A 17 11.92 10.93 -0.31
C PHE A 17 13.29 11.25 0.29
N ARG A 18 13.82 12.45 0.00
CA ARG A 18 15.20 12.85 0.26
C ARG A 18 15.31 14.29 0.75
N TYR A 19 14.22 14.84 1.30
CA TYR A 19 14.17 16.21 1.82
C TYR A 19 14.57 17.31 0.83
N ASN A 20 14.52 17.04 -0.47
CA ASN A 20 14.90 18.00 -1.51
C ASN A 20 13.72 18.78 -2.09
N LYS A 21 12.50 18.54 -1.56
CA LYS A 21 11.26 19.17 -2.00
C LYS A 21 10.43 19.53 -0.78
N SER A 22 10.03 20.79 -0.70
CA SER A 22 9.37 21.36 0.47
C SER A 22 8.25 22.34 0.14
N LYS A 23 7.96 22.54 -1.15
CA LYS A 23 6.87 23.41 -1.62
C LYS A 23 6.26 22.85 -2.91
N PRO A 24 5.00 23.20 -3.24
CA PRO A 24 4.32 22.71 -4.44
C PRO A 24 5.14 22.89 -5.73
N GLU A 25 5.88 23.98 -5.86
CA GLU A 25 6.67 24.30 -7.05
C GLU A 25 7.80 23.30 -7.30
N ASP A 26 8.36 22.67 -6.26
CA ASP A 26 9.40 21.64 -6.37
C ASP A 26 8.85 20.33 -7.00
N PHE A 27 7.53 20.19 -6.99
CA PHE A 27 6.80 19.12 -7.66
C PHE A 27 6.30 19.53 -9.04
N GLY A 28 6.58 20.77 -9.48
CA GLY A 28 6.08 21.33 -10.73
C GLY A 28 4.60 21.70 -10.66
N LEU A 29 4.09 21.95 -9.46
CA LEU A 29 2.70 22.32 -9.21
C LEU A 29 2.57 23.84 -9.05
N LYS A 30 1.46 24.38 -9.54
CA LYS A 30 1.05 25.77 -9.32
C LYS A 30 -0.28 25.80 -8.60
N LYS A 31 -0.41 26.64 -7.57
CA LYS A 31 -1.68 26.80 -6.85
C LYS A 31 -2.73 27.40 -7.79
N VAL A 32 -3.96 26.88 -7.70
CA VAL A 32 -5.11 27.44 -8.42
C VAL A 32 -5.77 28.50 -7.55
N ASP A 33 -5.86 29.73 -8.06
CA ASP A 33 -6.38 30.87 -7.32
C ASP A 33 -7.78 30.62 -6.77
N GLY A 34 -7.98 31.01 -5.50
CA GLY A 34 -9.27 30.85 -4.82
C GLY A 34 -9.61 29.41 -4.41
N THR A 35 -8.68 28.46 -4.54
CA THR A 35 -8.92 27.05 -4.16
C THR A 35 -7.76 26.45 -3.37
N GLU A 36 -7.97 25.26 -2.82
CA GLU A 36 -6.92 24.43 -2.20
C GLU A 36 -6.22 23.50 -3.20
N HIS A 37 -6.59 23.59 -4.48
CA HIS A 37 -6.06 22.74 -5.54
C HIS A 37 -4.79 23.30 -6.15
N PHE A 38 -4.04 22.39 -6.77
CA PHE A 38 -2.86 22.67 -7.54
C PHE A 38 -2.99 22.06 -8.94
N VAL A 39 -2.30 22.65 -9.91
CA VAL A 39 -2.28 22.17 -11.30
C VAL A 39 -0.85 21.91 -11.75
N ASP A 40 -0.63 20.80 -12.46
CA ASP A 40 0.65 20.50 -13.10
C ASP A 40 0.73 21.07 -14.53
N LYS A 41 1.89 20.92 -15.17
CA LYS A 41 2.10 21.34 -16.57
C LYS A 41 1.23 20.62 -17.60
N LYS A 42 0.61 19.49 -17.25
CA LYS A 42 -0.28 18.70 -18.11
C LYS A 42 -1.76 19.06 -17.89
N GLY A 43 -2.05 19.97 -16.95
CA GLY A 43 -3.42 20.33 -16.57
C GLY A 43 -4.07 19.34 -15.60
N ASN A 44 -3.32 18.40 -15.02
CA ASN A 44 -3.86 17.54 -13.98
C ASN A 44 -4.04 18.32 -12.69
N LEU A 45 -5.15 18.07 -11.99
CA LEU A 45 -5.42 18.64 -10.68
C LEU A 45 -4.81 17.78 -9.57
N TRP A 46 -4.34 18.45 -8.53
CA TRP A 46 -3.70 17.87 -7.37
C TRP A 46 -4.22 18.52 -6.10
N MET A 47 -4.32 17.75 -5.03
CA MET A 47 -4.71 18.24 -3.70
C MET A 47 -3.60 17.90 -2.72
N ASN A 48 -3.32 18.80 -1.76
CA ASN A 48 -2.38 18.51 -0.69
C ASN A 48 -2.92 17.40 0.21
N GLU A 49 -2.04 16.49 0.62
CA GLU A 49 -2.41 15.34 1.42
C GLU A 49 -1.25 14.93 2.33
N ILE A 50 -1.57 14.47 3.54
CA ILE A 50 -0.59 13.85 4.43
C ILE A 50 -0.48 12.39 3.99
N LEU A 51 0.65 12.06 3.36
CA LEU A 51 0.93 10.71 2.89
C LEU A 51 1.71 9.95 3.98
N TRP A 52 3.01 9.77 3.84
CA TRP A 52 3.80 9.03 4.84
C TRP A 52 4.76 9.96 5.59
N ASP A 53 5.04 9.63 6.86
CA ASP A 53 6.12 10.23 7.63
C ASP A 53 7.36 9.33 7.58
N SER A 54 8.45 9.83 7.02
CA SER A 54 9.73 9.11 6.99
C SER A 54 10.57 9.31 8.26
N GLY A 55 9.98 9.85 9.34
CA GLY A 55 10.60 10.07 10.65
C GLY A 55 11.22 11.46 10.83
N TRP A 56 10.87 12.42 9.97
CA TRP A 56 11.46 13.77 9.99
C TRP A 56 10.42 14.89 9.87
N GLY A 57 9.12 14.57 10.03
CA GLY A 57 8.01 15.52 10.07
C GLY A 57 7.11 15.49 8.83
N ASN A 58 6.01 16.24 8.89
CA ASN A 58 4.99 16.29 7.84
C ASN A 58 5.57 16.92 6.55
N GLU A 59 5.93 16.06 5.59
CA GLU A 59 6.33 16.49 4.25
C GLU A 59 5.10 16.87 3.41
N TYR A 60 5.31 17.74 2.41
CA TYR A 60 4.28 18.03 1.42
C TYR A 60 4.01 16.79 0.56
N GLY A 61 2.86 16.16 0.78
CA GLY A 61 2.28 15.15 -0.09
C GLY A 61 1.19 15.76 -0.99
N PHE A 62 1.01 15.18 -2.17
CA PHE A 62 -0.10 15.51 -3.06
C PHE A 62 -0.67 14.26 -3.70
N ILE A 63 -1.99 14.30 -3.89
CA ILE A 63 -2.75 13.28 -4.60
C ILE A 63 -3.33 13.84 -5.88
N LYS A 64 -3.25 13.07 -6.96
CA LYS A 64 -3.86 13.42 -8.25
C LYS A 64 -5.37 13.29 -8.14
N LEU A 65 -6.10 14.27 -8.69
CA LEU A 65 -7.55 14.23 -8.77
C LEU A 65 -8.03 13.71 -10.14
N PRO A 66 -9.17 12.97 -10.18
CA PRO A 66 -9.95 12.52 -9.03
C PRO A 66 -9.19 11.50 -8.15
N GLU A 67 -9.45 11.51 -6.84
CA GLU A 67 -8.80 10.60 -5.88
C GLU A 67 -9.05 9.14 -6.29
N PRO A 68 -7.99 8.30 -6.35
CA PRO A 68 -8.16 6.88 -6.64
C PRO A 68 -9.03 6.18 -5.59
N ASN A 69 -10.00 5.39 -6.05
CA ASN A 69 -10.80 4.55 -5.17
C ASN A 69 -10.03 3.31 -4.70
N PHE A 70 -10.62 2.54 -3.77
CA PHE A 70 -10.01 1.33 -3.22
C PHE A 70 -9.42 0.37 -4.27
N ASP A 71 -10.18 0.02 -5.32
CA ASP A 71 -9.71 -0.92 -6.34
C ASP A 71 -8.51 -0.37 -7.12
N GLN A 72 -8.54 0.93 -7.40
CA GLN A 72 -7.46 1.62 -8.10
C GLN A 72 -6.19 1.69 -7.22
N LEU A 73 -6.34 2.03 -5.93
CA LEU A 73 -5.24 2.00 -4.96
C LEU A 73 -4.63 0.60 -4.83
N TRP A 74 -5.47 -0.44 -4.79
CA TRP A 74 -5.02 -1.83 -4.76
C TRP A 74 -4.23 -2.20 -6.02
N ILE A 75 -4.70 -1.78 -7.20
CA ILE A 75 -3.99 -1.97 -8.46
C ILE A 75 -2.64 -1.25 -8.46
N LEU A 76 -2.59 0.00 -7.99
CA LEU A 76 -1.35 0.77 -7.90
C LEU A 76 -0.33 0.09 -6.97
N LEU A 77 -0.76 -0.31 -5.76
CA LEU A 77 0.07 -1.03 -4.79
C LEU A 77 0.67 -2.31 -5.40
N THR A 78 -0.18 -3.12 -6.03
CA THR A 78 0.19 -4.48 -6.45
C THR A 78 0.87 -4.54 -7.81
N LYS A 79 0.65 -3.56 -8.70
CA LYS A 79 1.10 -3.61 -10.11
C LYS A 79 1.98 -2.44 -10.55
N SER A 80 1.92 -1.27 -9.93
CA SER A 80 2.69 -0.10 -10.39
C SER A 80 4.20 -0.25 -10.12
N ASN A 81 5.05 0.09 -11.09
CA ASN A 81 6.50 0.17 -10.87
C ASN A 81 6.97 1.57 -10.43
N VAL A 82 6.04 2.50 -10.24
CA VAL A 82 6.32 3.85 -9.78
C VAL A 82 6.33 3.86 -8.25
N GLU A 83 7.48 4.16 -7.64
CA GLU A 83 7.68 4.09 -6.19
C GLU A 83 6.69 4.95 -5.38
N VAL A 84 6.43 6.19 -5.82
CA VAL A 84 5.42 7.06 -5.17
C VAL A 84 4.02 6.45 -5.18
N ASN A 85 3.67 5.70 -6.23
CA ASN A 85 2.36 5.05 -6.29
C ASN A 85 2.28 3.91 -5.28
N LEU A 86 3.38 3.17 -5.09
CA LEU A 86 3.43 2.09 -4.10
C LEU A 86 3.20 2.65 -2.69
N LEU A 87 3.98 3.65 -2.28
CA LEU A 87 3.89 4.20 -0.92
C LEU A 87 2.59 4.97 -0.70
N GLY A 88 2.21 5.84 -1.63
CA GLY A 88 0.96 6.62 -1.52
C GLY A 88 -0.27 5.74 -1.48
N SER A 89 -0.28 4.64 -2.24
CA SER A 89 -1.39 3.68 -2.18
C SER A 89 -1.41 2.90 -0.88
N ALA A 90 -0.24 2.48 -0.37
CA ALA A 90 -0.17 1.78 0.91
C ALA A 90 -0.73 2.62 2.06
N GLU A 91 -0.41 3.92 2.06
CA GLU A 91 -0.95 4.87 3.02
C GLU A 91 -2.46 5.06 2.86
N LEU A 92 -2.94 5.38 1.67
CA LEU A 92 -4.36 5.68 1.47
C LEU A 92 -5.28 4.47 1.67
N LEU A 93 -4.78 3.25 1.42
CA LEU A 93 -5.53 2.03 1.70
C LEU A 93 -5.90 1.88 3.19
N THR A 94 -5.20 2.58 4.09
CA THR A 94 -5.55 2.58 5.53
C THR A 94 -6.91 3.22 5.81
N ARG A 95 -7.41 4.06 4.90
CA ARG A 95 -8.75 4.68 4.95
C ARG A 95 -9.88 3.68 4.67
N TYR A 96 -9.55 2.51 4.12
CA TYR A 96 -10.49 1.46 3.73
C TYR A 96 -10.22 0.15 4.47
N PRO A 97 -10.23 0.14 5.82
CA PRO A 97 -9.73 -1.00 6.59
C PRO A 97 -10.58 -2.26 6.39
N ASN A 98 -11.90 -2.14 6.18
CA ASN A 98 -12.79 -3.28 6.01
C ASN A 98 -12.63 -3.94 4.63
N GLU A 99 -12.54 -3.12 3.58
CA GLU A 99 -12.30 -3.54 2.20
C GLU A 99 -10.92 -4.18 2.09
N LEU A 100 -9.91 -3.56 2.72
CA LEU A 100 -8.56 -4.10 2.78
C LEU A 100 -8.53 -5.46 3.50
N LYS A 101 -9.18 -5.56 4.67
CA LYS A 101 -9.30 -6.82 5.42
C LYS A 101 -9.91 -7.92 4.56
N THR A 102 -11.04 -7.65 3.90
CA THR A 102 -11.70 -8.59 2.98
C THR A 102 -10.76 -9.01 1.86
N LYS A 103 -10.08 -8.05 1.22
CA LYS A 103 -9.17 -8.32 0.09
C LYS A 103 -7.97 -9.17 0.50
N LEU A 104 -7.40 -8.92 1.67
CA LEU A 104 -6.29 -9.71 2.22
C LEU A 104 -6.74 -11.12 2.59
N GLN A 105 -7.91 -11.27 3.23
CA GLN A 105 -8.48 -12.58 3.54
C GLN A 105 -8.69 -13.40 2.27
N GLU A 106 -9.29 -12.82 1.23
CA GLU A 106 -9.44 -13.48 -0.07
C GLU A 106 -8.10 -13.90 -0.66
N LEU A 107 -7.12 -12.98 -0.67
CA LEU A 107 -5.80 -13.25 -1.22
C LEU A 107 -5.08 -14.40 -0.50
N PHE A 108 -5.14 -14.42 0.84
CA PHE A 108 -4.46 -15.44 1.64
C PHE A 108 -5.20 -16.78 1.63
N ASN A 109 -6.54 -16.77 1.56
CA ASN A 109 -7.35 -18.00 1.53
C ASN A 109 -7.30 -18.72 0.19
N ARG A 110 -7.14 -18.00 -0.94
CA ARG A 110 -7.14 -18.61 -2.27
C ARG A 110 -5.99 -19.57 -2.52
N ASN A 111 -5.01 -19.66 -1.60
CA ASN A 111 -3.79 -20.45 -1.78
C ASN A 111 -3.07 -20.10 -3.11
N GLU A 112 -3.40 -18.94 -3.69
CA GLU A 112 -2.77 -18.41 -4.90
C GLU A 112 -1.30 -18.17 -4.57
N LYS A 113 -0.42 -18.44 -5.55
CA LYS A 113 1.01 -18.18 -5.39
C LYS A 113 1.24 -16.68 -5.25
N ILE A 114 1.25 -16.19 -4.01
CA ILE A 114 1.72 -14.86 -3.67
C ILE A 114 3.22 -14.87 -3.89
N ASP A 115 3.63 -14.27 -5.01
CA ASP A 115 5.03 -14.19 -5.35
C ASP A 115 5.78 -13.21 -4.44
N ARG A 116 7.10 -13.21 -4.57
CA ARG A 116 7.98 -12.36 -3.76
C ARG A 116 7.73 -10.87 -4.01
N ASN A 117 7.37 -10.48 -5.24
CA ASN A 117 7.16 -9.09 -5.58
C ASN A 117 5.90 -8.57 -4.88
N LEU A 118 4.80 -9.33 -4.95
CA LEU A 118 3.58 -9.02 -4.23
C LEU A 118 3.82 -9.02 -2.71
N THR A 119 4.54 -10.00 -2.17
CA THR A 119 4.88 -10.02 -0.73
C THR A 119 5.63 -8.75 -0.30
N LYS A 120 6.61 -8.29 -1.08
CA LYS A 120 7.35 -7.05 -0.79
C LYS A 120 6.45 -5.82 -0.83
N ARG A 121 5.54 -5.76 -1.80
CA ARG A 121 4.60 -4.63 -1.95
C ARG A 121 3.63 -4.57 -0.78
N LEU A 122 3.06 -5.70 -0.39
CA LEU A 122 2.17 -5.80 0.76
C LEU A 122 2.86 -5.46 2.09
N ALA A 123 4.19 -5.65 2.19
CA ALA A 123 4.94 -5.27 3.38
C ALA A 123 4.97 -3.76 3.65
N HIS A 124 4.54 -2.92 2.71
CA HIS A 124 4.36 -1.47 2.94
C HIS A 124 3.03 -1.14 3.63
N LEU A 125 2.10 -2.09 3.77
CA LEU A 125 0.85 -1.87 4.48
C LEU A 125 1.11 -1.87 5.99
N GLU A 126 1.10 -0.69 6.61
CA GLU A 126 1.24 -0.52 8.05
C GLU A 126 0.25 -1.39 8.85
N LEU A 127 -1.00 -1.50 8.36
CA LEU A 127 -2.06 -2.30 9.01
C LEU A 127 -1.74 -3.81 9.08
N VAL A 128 -0.86 -4.31 8.22
CA VAL A 128 -0.41 -5.71 8.23
C VAL A 128 0.81 -5.88 9.14
N ASN A 129 1.60 -4.83 9.36
CA ASN A 129 2.80 -4.86 10.20
C ASN A 129 2.48 -4.56 11.68
N HIS A 130 1.54 -3.66 11.96
CA HIS A 130 1.17 -3.20 13.29
C HIS A 130 -0.27 -3.58 13.60
N ILE A 131 -0.46 -4.69 14.33
CA ILE A 131 -1.81 -5.17 14.68
C ILE A 131 -2.44 -4.19 15.65
N THR A 132 -3.41 -3.41 15.16
CA THR A 132 -4.34 -2.68 16.00
C THR A 132 -5.77 -2.90 15.50
N ASN A 133 -6.78 -2.50 16.29
CA ASN A 133 -8.14 -2.51 15.79
C ASN A 133 -8.33 -1.33 14.83
N HIS A 134 -8.21 -1.61 13.53
CA HIS A 134 -8.59 -0.70 12.48
C HIS A 134 -10.05 -0.93 12.11
N SER A 135 -10.96 -0.24 12.78
CA SER A 135 -12.38 -0.22 12.42
C SER A 135 -12.90 1.20 12.26
N GLY A 136 -13.66 1.44 11.18
CA GLY A 136 -14.34 2.70 10.93
C GLY A 136 -15.60 2.92 11.80
N VAL A 137 -16.00 1.94 12.62
CA VAL A 137 -17.23 2.01 13.43
C VAL A 137 -16.91 2.52 14.83
N LYS A 138 -17.55 3.62 15.24
CA LYS A 138 -17.45 4.19 16.60
C LYS A 138 -18.40 3.49 17.57
N GLY A 139 -18.02 3.43 18.84
CA GLY A 139 -18.90 2.93 19.91
C GLY A 139 -19.08 1.41 19.94
N LYS A 140 -18.12 0.66 19.38
CA LYS A 140 -18.11 -0.81 19.47
C LYS A 140 -18.05 -1.28 20.91
N ARG A 141 -18.70 -2.40 21.19
CA ARG A 141 -18.53 -3.06 22.48
C ARG A 141 -17.11 -3.64 22.59
N PRO A 142 -16.59 -3.82 23.81
CA PRO A 142 -15.28 -4.43 24.01
C PRO A 142 -15.13 -5.79 23.30
N GLU A 143 -16.19 -6.60 23.28
CA GLU A 143 -16.14 -7.93 22.64
C GLU A 143 -15.99 -7.84 21.12
N ASP A 144 -16.61 -6.83 20.48
CA ASP A 144 -16.48 -6.58 19.05
C ASP A 144 -15.07 -6.06 18.70
N VAL A 145 -14.50 -5.22 19.59
CA VAL A 145 -13.13 -4.72 19.46
C VAL A 145 -12.12 -5.87 19.53
N ASP A 146 -12.31 -6.79 20.48
CA ASP A 146 -11.47 -7.98 20.62
C ASP A 146 -11.58 -8.91 19.41
N ALA A 147 -12.79 -9.06 18.85
CA ALA A 147 -13.00 -9.85 17.65
C ALA A 147 -12.25 -9.27 16.44
N ASP A 148 -12.37 -7.96 16.19
CA ASP A 148 -11.64 -7.28 15.10
C ASP A 148 -10.12 -7.46 15.26
N TYR A 149 -9.62 -7.26 16.48
CA TYR A 149 -8.20 -7.41 16.76
C TYR A 149 -7.71 -8.83 16.43
N ARG A 150 -8.47 -9.87 16.80
CA ARG A 150 -8.13 -11.27 16.49
C ARG A 150 -8.11 -11.53 14.98
N GLU A 151 -9.01 -10.92 14.22
CA GLU A 151 -9.01 -11.05 12.76
C GLU A 151 -7.78 -10.39 12.12
N TRP A 152 -7.43 -9.18 12.53
CA TRP A 152 -6.21 -8.50 12.08
C TRP A 152 -4.94 -9.25 12.48
N LYS A 153 -4.91 -9.81 13.69
CA LYS A 153 -3.80 -10.66 14.14
C LYS A 153 -3.64 -11.89 13.26
N LYS A 154 -4.73 -12.58 12.96
CA LYS A 154 -4.70 -13.75 12.06
C LYS A 154 -4.15 -13.38 10.67
N LEU A 155 -4.58 -12.24 10.11
CA LEU A 155 -4.05 -11.76 8.83
C LEU A 155 -2.55 -11.51 8.86
N LYS A 156 -2.04 -10.91 9.94
CA LYS A 156 -0.59 -10.73 10.11
C LYS A 156 0.13 -12.07 10.19
N ASP A 157 -0.37 -13.02 10.98
CA ASP A 157 0.24 -14.34 11.13
C ASP A 157 0.27 -15.09 9.78
N ASP A 158 -0.81 -15.00 8.99
CA ASP A 158 -0.88 -15.54 7.63
C ASP A 158 0.14 -14.88 6.70
N PHE A 159 0.29 -13.55 6.77
CA PHE A 159 1.28 -12.81 5.99
C PHE A 159 2.73 -13.18 6.35
N ASP A 160 3.05 -13.30 7.64
CA ASP A 160 4.39 -13.67 8.12
C ASP A 160 4.76 -15.11 7.72
N ARG A 161 3.78 -16.02 7.77
CA ARG A 161 3.93 -17.38 7.25
C ARG A 161 4.30 -17.37 5.76
N LEU A 162 3.56 -16.62 4.93
CA LEU A 162 3.82 -16.49 3.50
C LEU A 162 5.22 -15.93 3.21
N LYS A 163 5.63 -14.90 3.96
CA LYS A 163 6.97 -14.30 3.87
C LYS A 163 8.06 -15.34 4.18
N THR A 164 7.85 -16.13 5.24
CA THR A 164 8.79 -17.17 5.67
C THR A 164 8.90 -18.30 4.64
N GLU A 165 7.78 -18.80 4.12
CA GLU A 165 7.77 -19.82 3.07
C GLU A 165 8.51 -19.38 1.80
N ASN A 166 8.33 -18.13 1.41
CA ASN A 166 9.02 -17.54 0.25
C ASN A 166 10.54 -17.46 0.46
N ILE A 167 11.00 -17.22 1.70
CA ILE A 167 12.43 -17.27 2.07
C ILE A 167 12.96 -18.70 2.01
N ILE A 168 12.25 -19.67 2.59
CA ILE A 168 12.67 -21.09 2.63
C ILE A 168 12.76 -21.67 1.21
N LYS A 169 11.77 -21.41 0.34
CA LYS A 169 11.79 -21.83 -1.07
C LYS A 169 13.03 -21.34 -1.80
N ARG A 170 13.48 -20.10 -1.51
CA ARG A 170 14.71 -19.54 -2.08
C ARG A 170 15.95 -20.29 -1.61
N ILE A 171 16.07 -20.55 -0.31
CA ILE A 171 17.21 -21.30 0.25
C ILE A 171 17.29 -22.66 -0.43
N LYS A 172 16.17 -23.39 -0.53
CA LYS A 172 16.12 -24.70 -1.20
C LYS A 172 16.53 -24.64 -2.69
N LYS A 173 16.19 -23.57 -3.41
CA LYS A 173 16.59 -23.37 -4.81
C LYS A 173 18.09 -23.05 -4.97
N LEU A 174 18.70 -22.45 -3.95
CA LEU A 174 20.13 -22.07 -3.95
C LEU A 174 21.04 -23.21 -3.46
N LEU A 175 20.49 -24.21 -2.78
CA LEU A 175 21.22 -25.40 -2.39
C LEU A 175 21.39 -26.32 -3.62
N PRO A 176 22.63 -26.76 -3.94
CA PRO A 176 22.83 -27.76 -4.99
C PRO A 176 22.11 -29.05 -4.61
N THR A 177 21.44 -29.66 -5.57
CA THR A 177 20.83 -30.99 -5.41
C THR A 177 21.92 -31.96 -4.95
N PRO A 178 21.72 -32.75 -3.88
CA PRO A 178 22.73 -33.72 -3.46
C PRO A 178 23.00 -34.67 -4.62
N TYR A 179 24.28 -34.74 -5.03
CA TYR A 179 24.76 -35.67 -6.04
C TYR A 179 24.66 -37.07 -5.43
N ILE A 180 23.56 -37.78 -5.70
CA ILE A 180 23.46 -39.20 -5.35
C ILE A 180 24.36 -39.93 -6.34
N LYS A 181 25.60 -40.22 -5.93
CA LYS A 181 26.42 -41.24 -6.58
C LYS A 181 25.81 -42.58 -6.22
N ASN A 182 25.13 -43.20 -7.18
CA ASN A 182 24.83 -44.62 -7.11
C ASN A 182 26.18 -45.36 -7.22
N CYS A 183 26.62 -45.96 -6.12
CA CYS A 183 27.68 -46.96 -6.09
C CYS A 183 27.06 -48.35 -6.27
#